data_AF-A0A382RFA6-F1
#
_entry.id   AF-A0A382RFA6-F1
#
_cell.length_a   1.000
_cell.length_b   1.000
_cell.length_c   1.000
_cell.angle_alpha   90.00
_cell.angle_beta   90.00
_cell.angle_gamma   90.00
#
_symmetry.space_group_name_H-M   'P 1'
#
loop_
_entity.id
_entity.type
_entity.pdbx_description
1 polymer ?
#
loop_
_entity_poly.entity_id
_entity_poly.type
_entity_poly.pdbx_seq_one_letter_code
_entity_poly.pdbx_strand_id
1 'polypeptide(L)'
;IRLNKSIRRVVSLATEQGTQYDWQGGVGPQNQIVSFSAICAHKMSHPSVQVSFINYRPEEVQYAGHDNRFHRRSNVIYCCSEGSVYDPAEGGRVLGGPAPNPLAAILLEHDPQTDHLFAVGVAGKSMFASYFETFGHRLELEFKNQVVDQAVEDAAEVIPLESYCARQVLC
;
A
#
# COMPACT_ATOMS: atom_id res chain seq x y z
N ILE A 1 -0.26 8.33 2.38
CA ILE A 1 1.00 8.57 3.12
C ILE A 1 1.57 9.90 2.66
N ARG A 2 2.02 10.78 3.59
CA ARG A 2 2.78 11.99 3.25
C ARG A 2 4.25 11.73 3.55
N LEU A 3 5.09 11.75 2.53
CA LEU A 3 6.54 11.53 2.64
C LEU A 3 7.24 12.81 3.10
N ASN A 4 8.42 12.66 3.70
CA ASN A 4 9.26 13.78 4.14
C ASN A 4 10.05 14.48 3.01
N LYS A 5 9.81 14.09 1.75
CA LYS A 5 10.49 14.64 0.57
C LYS A 5 9.56 14.63 -0.64
N SER A 6 9.77 15.60 -1.53
CA SER A 6 9.07 15.69 -2.82
C SER A 6 9.53 14.57 -3.75
N ILE A 7 8.58 13.90 -4.42
CA ILE A 7 8.81 12.84 -5.41
C ILE A 7 8.31 13.31 -6.77
N ARG A 8 9.20 13.91 -7.56
CA ARG A 8 8.91 14.44 -8.91
C ARG A 8 9.69 13.67 -9.97
N ARG A 9 9.47 12.37 -10.03
CA ARG A 9 10.11 11.51 -11.03
C ARG A 9 9.22 10.33 -11.35
N VAL A 10 9.30 9.89 -12.59
CA VAL A 10 8.73 8.63 -13.04
C VAL A 10 9.65 7.49 -12.56
N VAL A 11 9.04 6.43 -12.03
CA VAL A 11 9.75 5.21 -11.63
C VAL A 11 9.18 4.05 -12.44
N SER A 12 10.03 3.43 -13.26
CA SER A 12 9.67 2.22 -14.00
C SER A 12 9.81 0.99 -13.10
N LEU A 13 8.75 0.18 -13.10
CA LEU A 13 8.60 -1.02 -12.29
C LEU A 13 8.20 -2.19 -13.18
N ALA A 14 8.41 -3.40 -12.67
CA ALA A 14 7.97 -4.63 -13.31
C ALA A 14 7.26 -5.52 -12.30
N THR A 15 6.20 -6.19 -12.75
CA THR A 15 5.60 -7.32 -12.03
C THR A 15 6.51 -8.56 -12.12
N GLU A 16 6.25 -9.57 -11.30
CA GLU A 16 6.90 -10.88 -11.36
C GLU A 16 6.82 -11.51 -12.76
N GLN A 17 5.71 -11.31 -13.47
CA GLN A 17 5.50 -11.79 -14.84
C GLN A 17 6.22 -10.94 -15.91
N GLY A 18 7.00 -9.93 -15.51
CA GLY A 18 7.75 -9.07 -16.42
C GLY A 18 6.95 -7.91 -17.02
N THR A 19 5.64 -7.80 -16.75
CA THR A 19 4.83 -6.66 -17.20
C THR A 19 5.38 -5.36 -16.61
N GLN A 20 5.79 -4.43 -17.48
CA GLN A 20 6.33 -3.13 -17.10
C GLN A 20 5.24 -2.09 -16.97
N TYR A 21 5.43 -1.15 -16.04
CA TYR A 21 4.57 0.01 -15.88
C TYR A 21 5.34 1.15 -15.20
N ASP A 22 4.83 2.36 -15.37
CA ASP A 22 5.42 3.58 -14.81
C ASP A 22 4.55 4.12 -13.68
N TRP A 23 5.18 4.42 -12.54
CA TRP A 23 4.58 5.16 -11.45
C TRP A 23 5.05 6.62 -11.50
N GLN A 24 4.10 7.56 -11.51
CA GLN A 24 4.35 8.98 -11.83
C GLN A 24 4.94 9.81 -10.66
N GLY A 25 4.99 9.25 -9.45
CA GLY A 25 5.50 9.93 -8.26
C GLY A 25 4.42 10.40 -7.30
N GLY A 26 4.76 11.38 -6.47
CA GLY A 26 3.86 11.91 -5.44
C GLY A 26 3.00 13.05 -5.96
N VAL A 27 1.80 13.20 -5.39
CA VAL A 27 0.83 14.24 -5.75
C VAL A 27 0.70 15.31 -4.66
N GLY A 28 -0.21 16.26 -4.87
CA GLY A 28 -0.43 17.41 -4.02
C GLY A 28 0.56 18.54 -4.32
N PRO A 29 0.40 19.71 -3.68
CA PRO A 29 1.20 20.91 -4.00
C PRO A 29 2.71 20.70 -3.85
N GLN A 30 3.11 19.81 -2.95
CA GLN A 30 4.51 19.49 -2.68
C GLN A 30 4.98 18.19 -3.33
N ASN A 31 4.12 17.45 -4.04
CA ASN A 31 4.44 16.14 -4.65
C ASN A 31 4.94 15.11 -3.61
N GLN A 32 4.34 15.12 -2.41
CA GLN A 32 4.77 14.29 -1.27
C GLN A 32 3.74 13.23 -0.90
N ILE A 33 2.54 13.30 -1.47
CA ILE A 33 1.44 12.41 -1.12
C ILE A 33 1.47 11.21 -2.06
N VAL A 34 1.53 10.03 -1.47
CA VAL A 34 1.53 8.74 -2.18
C VAL A 34 0.50 7.81 -1.55
N SER A 35 -0.04 6.89 -2.34
CA SER A 35 -1.05 5.94 -1.89
C SER A 35 -0.79 4.55 -2.47
N PHE A 36 -1.04 3.53 -1.64
CA PHE A 36 -0.79 2.13 -1.93
C PHE A 36 -1.89 1.28 -1.33
N SER A 37 -2.13 0.11 -1.93
CA SER A 37 -2.97 -0.92 -1.33
C SER A 37 -2.40 -1.33 0.04
N ALA A 38 -3.27 -1.43 1.04
CA ALA A 38 -2.92 -1.99 2.35
C ALA A 38 -2.97 -3.53 2.36
N ILE A 39 -2.98 -4.18 1.20
CA ILE A 39 -2.94 -5.64 1.06
C ILE A 39 -1.56 -6.05 0.57
N CYS A 40 -0.82 -6.79 1.40
CA CYS A 40 0.52 -7.26 1.08
C CYS A 40 0.52 -8.12 -0.21
N ALA A 41 1.45 -7.84 -1.13
CA ALA A 41 1.55 -8.55 -2.41
C ALA A 41 2.04 -10.01 -2.30
N HIS A 42 2.45 -10.46 -1.10
CA HIS A 42 2.88 -11.85 -0.86
C HIS A 42 1.67 -12.79 -0.59
N LYS A 43 1.11 -12.74 0.62
CA LYS A 43 -0.01 -13.60 1.07
C LYS A 43 -1.21 -12.79 1.55
N MET A 44 -1.38 -11.60 0.99
CA MET A 44 -2.53 -10.74 1.24
C MET A 44 -2.75 -10.35 2.70
N SER A 45 -1.73 -10.34 3.56
CA SER A 45 -1.85 -9.76 4.90
C SER A 45 -2.34 -8.32 4.79
N HIS A 46 -3.37 -7.97 5.56
CA HIS A 46 -4.10 -6.70 5.47
C HIS A 46 -4.61 -6.26 6.85
N PRO A 47 -4.95 -4.97 7.03
CA PRO A 47 -5.62 -4.48 8.24
C PRO A 47 -7.00 -5.11 8.46
N SER A 48 -7.29 -5.53 9.70
CA SER A 48 -8.65 -5.76 10.21
C SER A 48 -8.93 -4.86 11.41
N VAL A 49 -10.18 -4.81 11.89
CA VAL A 49 -10.51 -4.01 13.08
C VAL A 49 -9.69 -4.39 14.33
N GLN A 50 -9.17 -5.62 14.38
CA GLN A 50 -8.37 -6.10 15.51
C GLN A 50 -6.89 -5.80 15.35
N VAL A 51 -6.33 -5.96 14.15
CA VAL A 51 -4.88 -5.91 13.95
C VAL A 51 -4.49 -5.53 12.53
N SER A 52 -3.41 -4.73 12.41
CA SER A 52 -2.67 -4.55 11.15
C SER A 52 -1.24 -5.08 11.27
N PHE A 53 -0.85 -5.94 10.32
CA PHE A 53 0.54 -6.41 10.16
C PHE A 53 1.33 -5.65 9.11
N ILE A 54 0.67 -4.86 8.26
CA ILE A 54 1.30 -4.07 7.19
C ILE A 54 1.11 -2.59 7.50
N ASN A 55 2.22 -1.91 7.81
CA ASN A 55 2.17 -0.55 8.34
C ASN A 55 3.24 0.32 7.67
N TYR A 56 2.97 1.63 7.54
CA TYR A 56 3.99 2.61 7.16
C TYR A 56 4.87 2.93 8.36
N ARG A 57 6.19 2.96 8.15
CA ARG A 57 7.23 3.13 9.16
C ARG A 57 8.04 4.38 8.87
N PRO A 58 7.69 5.54 9.46
CA PRO A 58 8.48 6.76 9.31
C PRO A 58 9.86 6.67 9.99
N GLU A 59 9.99 5.88 11.05
CA GLU A 59 11.25 5.61 11.75
C GLU A 59 12.14 4.60 11.02
N GLU A 60 13.42 4.54 11.41
CA GLU A 60 14.35 3.54 10.88
C GLU A 60 13.99 2.13 11.37
N VAL A 61 13.86 1.20 10.43
CA VAL A 61 13.67 -0.24 10.69
C VAL A 61 14.79 -1.04 10.05
N GLN A 62 15.04 -2.24 10.58
CA GLN A 62 15.97 -3.21 10.00
C GLN A 62 15.20 -4.32 9.28
N TYR A 63 15.68 -4.73 8.09
CA TYR A 63 15.09 -5.82 7.32
C TYR A 63 16.13 -6.59 6.52
N ALA A 64 15.80 -7.83 6.13
CA ALA A 64 16.63 -8.65 5.25
C ALA A 64 16.37 -8.28 3.78
N GLY A 65 17.41 -7.86 3.07
CA GLY A 65 17.36 -7.59 1.63
C GLY A 65 17.53 -8.87 0.80
N HIS A 66 17.28 -8.78 -0.50
CA HIS A 66 17.47 -9.90 -1.44
C HIS A 66 18.94 -10.28 -1.64
N ASP A 67 19.87 -9.44 -1.19
CA ASP A 67 21.31 -9.69 -1.19
C ASP A 67 21.80 -10.50 0.03
N ASN A 68 20.87 -11.07 0.81
CA ASN A 68 21.12 -11.78 2.07
C ASN A 68 21.86 -10.94 3.13
N ARG A 69 21.71 -9.61 3.09
CA ARG A 69 22.24 -8.70 4.11
C ARG A 69 21.11 -7.98 4.83
N PHE A 70 21.39 -7.53 6.05
CA PHE A 70 20.49 -6.63 6.76
C PHE A 70 20.71 -5.20 6.29
N HIS A 71 19.60 -4.55 5.94
CA HIS A 71 19.53 -3.14 5.58
C HIS A 71 18.80 -2.37 6.67
N ARG A 72 19.07 -1.07 6.78
CA ARG A 72 18.36 -0.17 7.67
C ARG A 72 17.82 0.99 6.88
N ARG A 73 16.54 1.29 7.06
CA ARG A 73 15.88 2.36 6.31
C ARG A 73 14.66 2.89 7.03
N SER A 74 14.43 4.19 6.89
CA SER A 74 13.21 4.87 7.32
C SER A 74 12.26 5.11 6.15
N ASN A 75 11.01 5.45 6.45
CA ASN A 75 9.97 5.78 5.47
C ASN A 75 9.66 4.62 4.52
N VAL A 76 9.49 3.41 5.07
CA VAL A 76 9.14 2.19 4.33
C VAL A 76 7.74 1.69 4.70
N ILE A 77 7.13 0.87 3.85
CA ILE A 77 5.96 0.08 4.23
C ILE A 77 6.46 -1.32 4.59
N TYR A 78 6.18 -1.79 5.80
CA TYR A 78 6.67 -3.08 6.30
C TYR A 78 5.49 -3.99 6.67
N CYS A 79 5.42 -5.15 6.03
CA CYS A 79 4.55 -6.26 6.42
C CYS A 79 5.28 -7.25 7.35
N CYS A 80 4.95 -7.19 8.65
CA CYS A 80 5.51 -8.06 9.68
C CYS A 80 5.00 -9.51 9.65
N SER A 81 4.03 -9.83 8.78
CA SER A 81 3.52 -11.20 8.67
C SER A 81 4.60 -12.16 8.16
N GLU A 82 5.32 -11.76 7.11
CA GLU A 82 6.32 -12.61 6.44
C GLU A 82 7.58 -11.83 6.03
N GLY A 83 7.70 -10.57 6.46
CA GLY A 83 8.94 -9.80 6.29
C GLY A 83 9.05 -8.96 5.01
N SER A 84 7.98 -8.79 4.23
CA SER A 84 8.02 -7.99 2.98
C SER A 84 8.11 -6.49 3.26
N VAL A 85 9.06 -5.82 2.63
CA VAL A 85 9.34 -4.38 2.81
C VAL A 85 9.27 -3.67 1.47
N TYR A 86 8.57 -2.54 1.42
CA TYR A 86 8.35 -1.77 0.20
C TYR A 86 8.80 -0.32 0.36
N ASP A 87 9.30 0.27 -0.73
CA ASP A 87 9.70 1.67 -0.80
C ASP A 87 8.59 2.55 -1.38
N PRO A 88 7.85 3.32 -0.56
CA PRO A 88 6.81 4.20 -1.05
C PRO A 88 7.34 5.38 -1.88
N ALA A 89 8.64 5.72 -1.81
CA ALA A 89 9.26 6.76 -2.63
C ALA A 89 9.77 6.24 -3.99
N GLU A 90 9.67 4.93 -4.23
CA GLU A 90 10.01 4.23 -5.48
C GLU A 90 8.81 3.42 -6.00
N GLY A 91 7.59 3.93 -5.78
CA GLY A 91 6.36 3.32 -6.31
C GLY A 91 6.02 1.95 -5.73
N GLY A 92 6.42 1.68 -4.48
CA GLY A 92 6.10 0.42 -3.80
C GLY A 92 7.07 -0.72 -4.14
N ARG A 93 8.26 -0.41 -4.69
CA ARG A 93 9.32 -1.38 -5.00
C ARG A 93 9.64 -2.26 -3.79
N VAL A 94 9.77 -3.56 -4.01
CA VAL A 94 10.19 -4.51 -2.96
C VAL A 94 11.66 -4.28 -2.63
N LEU A 95 11.95 -3.98 -1.36
CA LEU A 95 13.30 -3.82 -0.82
C LEU A 95 13.84 -5.10 -0.17
N GLY A 96 12.93 -5.95 0.32
CA GLY A 96 13.25 -7.17 1.03
C GLY A 96 12.02 -8.04 1.31
N GLY A 97 12.28 -9.26 1.78
CA GLY A 97 11.26 -10.26 2.03
C GLY A 97 10.67 -10.93 0.77
N PRO A 98 9.63 -11.77 0.93
CA PRO A 98 9.18 -12.72 -0.08
C PRO A 98 8.13 -12.18 -1.07
N ALA A 99 7.83 -10.88 -1.08
CA ALA A 99 6.81 -10.35 -1.98
C ALA A 99 7.28 -10.42 -3.44
N PRO A 100 6.52 -11.05 -4.34
CA PRO A 100 6.94 -11.23 -5.73
C PRO A 100 6.73 -9.98 -6.58
N ASN A 101 5.83 -9.09 -6.16
CA ASN A 101 5.44 -7.89 -6.89
C ASN A 101 5.63 -6.64 -6.03
N PRO A 102 5.96 -5.48 -6.63
CA PRO A 102 5.82 -4.19 -5.96
C PRO A 102 4.39 -4.02 -5.42
N LEU A 103 4.27 -3.31 -4.29
CA LEU A 103 2.97 -3.04 -3.69
C LEU A 103 2.14 -2.17 -4.64
N ALA A 104 0.92 -2.60 -4.96
CA ALA A 104 0.06 -1.89 -5.91
C ALA A 104 -0.18 -0.45 -5.46
N ALA A 105 0.16 0.50 -6.34
CA ALA A 105 -0.03 1.92 -6.07
C ALA A 105 -1.49 2.31 -6.39
N ILE A 106 -2.11 3.10 -5.53
CA ILE A 106 -3.37 3.77 -5.83
C ILE A 106 -3.00 5.11 -6.45
N LEU A 107 -3.33 5.27 -7.73
CA LEU A 107 -3.05 6.49 -8.46
C LEU A 107 -3.97 7.59 -7.95
N LEU A 108 -3.36 8.71 -7.58
CA LEU A 108 -4.08 9.87 -7.10
C LEU A 108 -4.00 11.00 -8.13
N GLU A 109 -5.03 11.82 -8.18
CA GLU A 109 -5.01 13.15 -8.77
C GLU A 109 -5.32 14.17 -7.68
N HIS A 110 -4.69 15.35 -7.76
CA HIS A 110 -4.93 16.46 -6.85
C HIS A 110 -5.56 17.61 -7.63
N ASP A 111 -6.71 18.08 -7.17
CA ASP A 111 -7.30 19.31 -7.68
C ASP A 111 -6.75 20.51 -6.89
N PRO A 112 -5.94 21.38 -7.51
CA PRO A 112 -5.35 22.53 -6.82
C PRO A 112 -6.37 23.62 -6.46
N GLN A 113 -7.57 23.63 -7.04
CA GLN A 113 -8.59 24.63 -6.74
C GLN A 113 -9.37 24.30 -5.47
N THR A 114 -9.67 23.01 -5.25
CA THR A 114 -10.47 22.52 -4.11
C THR A 114 -9.63 21.85 -3.02
N ASP A 115 -8.35 21.58 -3.29
CA ASP A 115 -7.46 20.76 -2.46
C ASP A 115 -7.94 19.30 -2.27
N HIS A 116 -8.81 18.82 -3.15
CA HIS A 116 -9.30 17.44 -3.12
C HIS A 116 -8.30 16.45 -3.75
N LEU A 117 -8.33 15.21 -3.25
CA LEU A 117 -7.59 14.08 -3.81
C LEU A 117 -8.57 13.04 -4.34
N PHE A 118 -8.34 12.57 -5.56
CA PHE A 118 -9.16 11.56 -6.22
C PHE A 118 -8.33 10.30 -6.46
N ALA A 119 -8.85 9.13 -6.09
CA ALA A 119 -8.27 7.86 -6.49
C ALA A 119 -8.78 7.51 -7.90
N VAL A 120 -7.89 7.56 -8.89
CA VAL A 120 -8.26 7.47 -10.32
C VAL A 120 -7.85 6.16 -10.98
N GLY A 121 -7.13 5.29 -10.26
CA GLY A 121 -6.71 4.01 -10.80
C GLY A 121 -5.73 3.26 -9.93
N VAL A 122 -5.22 2.16 -10.47
CA VAL A 122 -4.27 1.28 -9.80
C VAL A 122 -3.12 1.00 -10.75
N ALA A 123 -1.89 1.11 -10.26
CA ALA A 123 -0.69 0.72 -11.01
C ALA A 123 -0.02 -0.49 -10.37
N GLY A 124 0.41 -1.43 -11.21
CA GLY A 124 1.01 -2.70 -10.80
C GLY A 124 -0.01 -3.83 -10.58
N LYS A 125 0.47 -4.95 -10.07
CA LYS A 125 -0.35 -6.15 -9.80
C LYS A 125 -1.15 -5.94 -8.51
N SER A 126 -2.45 -5.72 -8.62
CA SER A 126 -3.34 -5.69 -7.46
C SER A 126 -3.67 -7.10 -6.96
N MET A 127 -4.00 -7.19 -5.67
CA MET A 127 -4.47 -8.42 -5.02
C MET A 127 -6.00 -8.44 -4.84
N PHE A 128 -6.73 -7.44 -5.36
CA PHE A 128 -8.15 -7.23 -5.01
C PHE A 128 -9.03 -8.41 -5.37
N ALA A 129 -8.93 -8.95 -6.59
CA ALA A 129 -9.73 -10.09 -7.01
C ALA A 129 -9.48 -11.32 -6.10
N SER A 130 -8.22 -11.71 -5.93
CA SER A 130 -7.85 -12.83 -5.05
C SER A 130 -8.20 -12.58 -3.58
N TYR A 131 -8.15 -11.33 -3.14
CA TYR A 131 -8.53 -10.92 -1.78
C TYR A 131 -10.02 -11.15 -1.53
N PHE A 132 -10.89 -10.65 -2.40
CA PHE A 132 -12.33 -10.85 -2.27
C PHE A 132 -12.72 -12.32 -2.46
N GLU A 133 -12.08 -13.03 -3.39
CA GLU A 133 -12.28 -14.48 -3.56
C GLU A 133 -11.94 -15.26 -2.28
N THR A 134 -10.81 -14.91 -1.63
CA THR A 134 -10.33 -15.63 -0.44
C THR A 134 -11.06 -15.24 0.84
N PHE A 135 -11.35 -13.95 1.03
CA PHE A 135 -11.81 -13.39 2.30
C PHE A 135 -13.25 -12.86 2.28
N GLY A 136 -13.91 -12.83 1.12
CA GLY A 136 -15.22 -12.20 0.92
C GLY A 136 -16.24 -12.56 2.00
N HIS A 137 -16.47 -13.86 2.22
CA HIS A 137 -17.45 -14.31 3.21
C HIS A 137 -17.13 -13.85 4.65
N ARG A 138 -15.84 -13.80 5.02
CA ARG A 138 -15.44 -13.29 6.34
C ARG A 138 -15.71 -11.78 6.43
N LEU A 139 -15.45 -11.03 5.35
CA LEU A 139 -15.72 -9.60 5.29
C LEU A 139 -17.22 -9.32 5.38
N GLU A 140 -18.06 -10.14 4.75
CA GLU A 140 -19.51 -10.00 4.82
C GLU A 140 -20.02 -10.08 6.27
N LEU A 141 -19.48 -11.04 7.03
CA LEU A 141 -19.79 -11.20 8.45
C LEU A 141 -19.23 -10.07 9.30
N GLU A 142 -17.99 -9.65 9.05
CA GLU A 142 -17.31 -8.57 9.79
C GLU A 142 -18.04 -7.22 9.62
N PHE A 143 -18.39 -6.87 8.38
CA PHE A 143 -19.05 -5.60 8.05
C PHE A 143 -20.58 -5.68 8.06
N LYS A 144 -21.16 -6.86 8.31
CA LYS A 144 -22.61 -7.11 8.24
C LYS A 144 -23.23 -6.63 6.92
N ASN A 145 -22.51 -6.86 5.84
CA ASN A 145 -22.88 -6.47 4.48
C ASN A 145 -22.79 -7.69 3.57
N GLN A 146 -23.78 -7.93 2.71
CA GLN A 146 -23.80 -9.09 1.81
C GLN A 146 -23.01 -8.87 0.51
N VAL A 147 -22.61 -7.63 0.21
CA VAL A 147 -21.87 -7.32 -1.02
C VAL A 147 -20.65 -6.47 -0.67
N VAL A 148 -19.50 -7.12 -0.55
CA VAL A 148 -18.24 -6.51 -0.06
C VAL A 148 -17.32 -6.04 -1.18
N ASP A 149 -17.61 -6.43 -2.43
CA ASP A 149 -16.87 -6.08 -3.65
C ASP A 149 -17.67 -5.13 -4.57
N GLN A 150 -18.84 -4.65 -4.12
CA GLN A 150 -19.63 -3.68 -4.85
C GLN A 150 -18.85 -2.37 -5.01
N ALA A 151 -18.81 -1.84 -6.24
CA ALA A 151 -18.29 -0.50 -6.48
C ALA A 151 -19.12 0.54 -5.73
N VAL A 152 -18.44 1.47 -5.07
CA VAL A 152 -19.04 2.63 -4.40
C VAL A 152 -18.85 3.87 -5.26
N GLU A 153 -19.81 4.79 -5.20
CA GLU A 153 -19.80 6.06 -5.93
C GLU A 153 -19.64 7.26 -4.96
N ASP A 154 -19.46 8.46 -5.51
CA ASP A 154 -19.35 9.76 -4.82
C ASP A 154 -18.10 9.96 -3.93
N ALA A 155 -18.04 9.29 -2.78
CA ALA A 155 -16.96 9.49 -1.81
C ALA A 155 -16.74 8.26 -0.93
N ALA A 156 -15.49 8.05 -0.51
CA ALA A 156 -15.11 7.08 0.49
C ALA A 156 -14.47 7.79 1.69
N GLU A 157 -14.82 7.37 2.90
CA GLU A 157 -14.21 7.89 4.12
C GLU A 157 -12.76 7.41 4.26
N VAL A 158 -11.85 8.34 4.55
CA VAL A 158 -10.47 8.02 4.90
C VAL A 158 -10.34 7.98 6.41
N ILE A 159 -10.06 6.79 6.95
CA ILE A 159 -9.90 6.56 8.38
C ILE A 159 -8.42 6.35 8.71
N PRO A 160 -7.85 7.03 9.71
CA PRO A 160 -6.50 6.74 10.19
C PRO A 160 -6.38 5.29 10.66
N LEU A 161 -5.24 4.64 10.39
CA LEU A 161 -5.08 3.22 10.69
C LEU A 161 -5.18 2.92 12.19
N GLU A 162 -4.71 3.83 13.03
CA GLU A 162 -4.85 3.82 14.49
C GLU A 162 -6.28 3.98 15.00
N SER A 163 -7.19 4.53 14.17
CA SER A 163 -8.62 4.60 14.47
C SER A 163 -9.37 3.37 13.97
N TYR A 164 -8.91 2.75 12.88
CA TYR A 164 -9.52 1.55 12.31
C TYR A 164 -9.09 0.26 13.04
N CYS A 165 -7.80 0.10 13.35
CA CYS A 165 -7.24 -1.10 13.97
C CYS A 165 -6.98 -0.90 15.47
N ALA A 166 -7.44 -1.85 16.30
CA ALA A 166 -7.14 -1.86 17.73
C ALA A 166 -5.64 -2.01 18.05
N ARG A 167 -4.87 -2.64 17.16
CA ARG A 167 -3.41 -2.83 17.32
C ARG A 167 -2.67 -2.81 16.00
N GLN A 168 -1.50 -2.17 15.98
CA GLN A 168 -0.55 -2.29 14.88
C GLN A 168 0.64 -3.15 15.33
N VAL A 169 1.02 -4.13 14.52
CA VAL A 169 2.23 -4.94 14.72
C VAL A 169 3.38 -4.23 14.02
N LEU A 170 4.37 -3.80 14.82
CA LEU A 170 5.50 -3.02 14.37
C LEU A 170 6.81 -3.82 14.55
N CYS A 171 7.41 -4.20 13.42
CA CYS A 171 8.78 -4.67 13.24
C CYS A 171 9.55 -3.51 12.57
#